data_AF-A0A7V1JKB8-F1
#
_entry.id   AF-A0A7V1JKB8-F1
#
_cell.length_a   1.000
_cell.length_b   1.000
_cell.length_c   1.000
_cell.angle_alpha   90.00
_cell.angle_beta   90.00
_cell.angle_gamma   90.00
#
_symmetry.space_group_name_H-M   'P 1'
#
loop_
_entity.id
_entity.type
_entity.pdbx_description
1 polymer ?
#
loop_
_entity_poly.entity_id
_entity_poly.type
_entity_poly.pdbx_seq_one_letter_code
_entity_poly.pdbx_strand_id
1 'polypeptide(L)'
;MAKQFTIALAGNPNSGKSTVFNALTGARQHVGNWPGKTVEKKEGTCKRDGYEIQVVDLPGTYSLTAYSLEEVIARDYIIEEKPDVVIDVVDAAN
;
A
#
# COMPACT_ATOMS: atom_id res chain seq x y z
N MET A 1 15.85 -4.82 19.45
CA MET A 1 14.91 -5.23 18.37
C MET A 1 14.78 -4.07 17.41
N ALA A 2 14.71 -4.33 16.09
CA ALA A 2 14.41 -3.28 15.13
C ALA A 2 12.98 -2.77 15.38
N LYS A 3 12.77 -1.46 15.31
CA LYS A 3 11.44 -0.88 15.47
C LYS A 3 10.65 -1.17 14.19
N GLN A 4 9.48 -1.79 14.32
CA GLN A 4 8.60 -2.01 13.18
C GLN A 4 7.86 -0.73 12.83
N PHE A 5 7.66 -0.51 11.54
CA PHE A 5 6.99 0.65 10.99
C PHE A 5 6.23 0.25 9.74
N THR A 6 4.97 0.67 9.60
CA THR A 6 4.12 0.27 8.48
C THR A 6 3.76 1.47 7.63
N ILE A 7 3.99 1.33 6.32
CA ILE A 7 3.63 2.30 5.29
C ILE A 7 2.57 1.71 4.38
N ALA A 8 1.48 2.43 4.18
CA ALA A 8 0.52 2.15 3.12
C ALA A 8 0.78 3.08 1.92
N LEU A 9 0.87 2.51 0.72
CA LEU A 9 0.88 3.29 -0.51
C LEU A 9 -0.55 3.40 -1.02
N ALA A 10 -1.03 4.64 -1.16
CA ALA A 10 -2.32 4.99 -1.75
C ALA A 10 -2.12 5.82 -3.02
N GLY A 11 -3.18 5.97 -3.82
CA GLY A 11 -3.17 6.80 -5.02
C GLY A 11 -4.01 6.21 -6.14
N ASN A 12 -4.16 6.98 -7.22
CA ASN A 12 -4.98 6.59 -8.36
C ASN A 12 -4.45 5.33 -9.08
N PRO A 13 -5.30 4.58 -9.81
CA PRO A 13 -4.82 3.65 -10.82
C PRO A 13 -3.83 4.33 -11.77
N ASN A 14 -2.76 3.63 -12.14
CA ASN A 14 -1.71 4.12 -13.05
C ASN A 14 -0.91 5.35 -12.58
N SER A 15 -1.01 5.77 -11.31
CA SER A 15 -0.24 6.89 -10.73
C SER A 15 1.27 6.63 -10.54
N GLY A 16 1.76 5.42 -10.86
CA GLY A 16 3.15 5.02 -10.59
C GLY A 16 3.38 4.38 -9.22
N LYS A 17 2.33 4.13 -8.45
CA LYS A 17 2.38 3.49 -7.13
C LYS A 17 3.15 2.17 -7.08
N SER A 18 2.94 1.28 -8.05
CA SER A 18 3.70 0.01 -8.18
C SER A 18 5.20 0.24 -8.38
N THR A 19 5.60 1.32 -9.06
CA THR A 19 7.01 1.68 -9.26
C THR A 19 7.65 2.09 -7.94
N VAL A 20 6.94 2.90 -7.14
CA VAL A 20 7.38 3.28 -5.79
C VAL A 20 7.50 2.05 -4.89
N PHE A 21 6.49 1.17 -4.90
CA PHE A 21 6.50 -0.08 -4.13
C PHE A 21 7.73 -0.94 -4.45
N ASN A 22 8.01 -1.17 -5.74
CA ASN A 22 9.15 -1.96 -6.17
C ASN A 22 10.49 -1.32 -5.82
N ALA A 23 10.60 0.01 -5.93
CA ALA A 23 11.80 0.74 -5.54
C ALA A 23 12.10 0.64 -4.03
N LEU A 24 11.06 0.60 -3.20
CA LEU A 24 11.19 0.46 -1.75
C LEU A 24 11.52 -0.97 -1.31
N THR A 25 10.83 -1.97 -1.88
CA THR A 25 10.86 -3.36 -1.38
C THR A 25 11.84 -4.27 -2.12
N GLY A 26 12.19 -3.94 -3.36
CA GLY A 26 13.03 -4.78 -4.21
C GLY A 26 12.46 -6.19 -4.37
N ALA A 27 13.29 -7.21 -4.14
CA ALA A 27 12.87 -8.61 -4.22
C ALA A 27 12.12 -9.12 -2.96
N ARG A 28 12.06 -8.32 -1.88
CA ARG A 28 11.44 -8.73 -0.59
C ARG A 28 9.95 -8.39 -0.59
N GLN A 29 9.23 -8.96 -1.52
CA GLN A 29 7.80 -8.75 -1.70
C GLN A 29 7.06 -10.08 -1.81
N HIS A 30 5.81 -10.07 -1.41
CA HIS A 30 4.86 -11.17 -1.50
C HIS A 30 3.56 -10.65 -2.10
N VAL A 31 2.95 -11.48 -2.95
CA VAL A 31 1.68 -11.20 -3.60
C VAL A 31 0.69 -12.28 -3.17
N GLY A 32 -0.42 -11.84 -2.60
CA GLY A 32 -1.54 -12.68 -2.19
C GLY A 32 -2.87 -12.02 -2.56
N ASN A 33 -3.94 -12.40 -1.87
CA ASN A 33 -5.25 -11.77 -2.00
C ASN A 33 -5.65 -11.12 -0.68
N TRP A 34 -6.44 -10.04 -0.78
CA TRP A 34 -7.10 -9.47 0.39
C TRP A 34 -8.06 -10.49 1.04
N PRO A 35 -8.18 -10.52 2.39
CA PRO A 35 -8.99 -11.54 3.08
C PRO A 35 -10.42 -11.64 2.56
N GLY A 36 -10.78 -12.81 2.04
CA GLY A 36 -12.12 -13.08 1.49
C GLY A 36 -12.44 -12.36 0.18
N LYS A 37 -11.45 -11.76 -0.49
CA LYS A 37 -11.60 -11.02 -1.74
C LYS A 37 -10.74 -11.64 -2.85
N THR A 38 -11.06 -11.32 -4.09
CA THR A 38 -10.27 -11.68 -5.29
C THR A 38 -9.28 -10.60 -5.70
N VAL A 39 -9.20 -9.51 -4.94
CA VAL A 39 -8.31 -8.38 -5.20
C VAL A 39 -6.91 -8.74 -4.71
N GLU A 40 -5.92 -8.50 -5.57
CA GLU A 40 -4.51 -8.75 -5.27
C GLU A 40 -4.03 -7.83 -4.12
N LYS A 41 -3.25 -8.40 -3.20
CA LYS A 41 -2.59 -7.69 -2.11
C LYS A 41 -1.08 -7.86 -2.28
N LYS A 42 -0.35 -6.74 -2.45
CA LYS A 42 1.12 -6.75 -2.47
C LYS A 42 1.65 -6.17 -1.17
N GLU A 43 2.56 -6.91 -0.56
CA GLU A 43 3.24 -6.50 0.67
C GLU A 43 4.73 -6.76 0.51
N GLY A 44 5.56 -5.91 1.08
CA GLY A 44 6.99 -6.12 1.07
C GLY A 44 7.66 -5.47 2.25
N THR A 45 8.95 -5.73 2.40
CA THR A 45 9.73 -5.19 3.53
C THR A 45 11.02 -4.55 3.07
N CYS A 46 11.41 -3.48 3.74
CA CYS A 46 12.73 -2.87 3.60
C CYS A 46 13.30 -2.48 4.96
N LYS A 47 14.59 -2.16 5.00
CA LYS A 47 15.28 -1.74 6.23
C LYS A 47 15.95 -0.40 6.02
N ARG A 48 15.68 0.55 6.91
CA ARG A 48 16.23 1.91 6.83
C ARG A 48 16.39 2.49 8.22
N ASP A 49 17.54 3.07 8.51
CA ASP A 49 17.82 3.82 9.75
C ASP A 49 17.44 3.06 11.05
N GLY A 50 17.65 1.74 11.07
CA GLY A 50 17.33 0.86 12.21
C GLY A 50 15.87 0.39 12.28
N TYR A 51 15.02 0.78 11.34
CA TYR A 51 13.64 0.33 11.21
C TYR A 51 13.52 -0.86 10.26
N GLU A 52 12.61 -1.76 10.60
CA GLU A 52 12.06 -2.75 9.67
C GLU A 52 10.71 -2.22 9.20
N ILE A 53 10.65 -1.85 7.93
CA ILE A 53 9.51 -1.16 7.34
C ILE A 53 8.70 -2.15 6.52
N GLN A 54 7.45 -2.37 6.90
CA GLN A 54 6.46 -3.07 6.07
C GLN A 54 5.83 -2.05 5.12
N VAL A 55 5.82 -2.35 3.83
CA VAL A 55 5.16 -1.55 2.80
C VAL A 55 4.00 -2.36 2.25
N VAL A 56 2.81 -1.78 2.27
CA VAL A 56 1.59 -2.39 1.72
C VAL A 56 1.10 -1.53 0.56
N ASP A 57 0.94 -2.15 -0.60
CA ASP A 57 0.38 -1.50 -1.78
C ASP A 57 -1.15 -1.62 -1.75
N LEU A 58 -1.85 -0.51 -1.55
CA LEU A 58 -3.30 -0.51 -1.61
C LEU A 58 -3.79 -0.55 -3.07
N PRO A 59 -5.01 -1.06 -3.31
CA PRO A 59 -5.64 -0.93 -4.62
C PRO A 59 -5.63 0.53 -5.08
N GLY A 60 -5.41 0.75 -6.37
CA GLY A 60 -5.50 2.10 -6.94
C GLY A 60 -6.96 2.55 -6.94
N THR A 61 -7.26 3.70 -6.34
CA THR A 61 -8.63 4.22 -6.25
C THR A 61 -8.66 5.71 -6.53
N TYR A 62 -9.76 6.20 -7.12
CA TYR A 62 -10.00 7.63 -7.33
C TYR A 62 -10.73 8.29 -6.15
N SER A 63 -11.27 7.48 -5.25
CA SER A 63 -11.97 7.92 -4.06
C SER A 63 -11.82 6.87 -2.94
N LEU A 64 -12.30 7.21 -1.74
CA LEU A 64 -12.42 6.29 -0.60
C LEU A 64 -13.90 6.05 -0.24
N THR A 65 -14.79 6.08 -1.23
CA THR A 65 -16.20 5.78 -1.02
C THR A 65 -16.42 4.26 -0.92
N ALA A 66 -17.62 3.77 -1.25
CA ALA A 66 -17.97 2.35 -1.19
C ALA A 66 -18.49 1.84 -2.54
N TYR A 67 -18.16 2.51 -3.65
CA TYR A 67 -18.69 2.15 -4.96
C TYR A 67 -17.96 0.98 -5.61
N SER A 68 -16.71 0.72 -5.22
CA SER A 68 -15.95 -0.45 -5.66
C SER A 68 -15.33 -1.21 -4.50
N LEU A 69 -14.98 -2.47 -4.75
CA LEU A 69 -14.32 -3.31 -3.76
C LEU A 69 -12.92 -2.78 -3.42
N GLU A 70 -12.23 -2.21 -4.39
CA GLU A 70 -10.94 -1.54 -4.24
C GLU A 70 -11.02 -0.34 -3.30
N GLU A 71 -12.04 0.50 -3.46
CA GLU A 71 -12.28 1.65 -2.57
C GLU A 71 -12.55 1.21 -1.13
N VAL A 72 -13.36 0.18 -0.96
CA VAL A 72 -13.65 -0.41 0.35
C VAL A 72 -12.37 -0.96 0.99
N ILE A 73 -11.57 -1.73 0.25
CA ILE A 73 -10.31 -2.28 0.75
C ILE A 73 -9.33 -1.17 1.16
N ALA A 74 -9.13 -0.16 0.31
CA ALA A 74 -8.19 0.92 0.60
C ALA A 74 -8.65 1.71 1.84
N ARG A 75 -9.94 2.04 1.92
CA ARG A 75 -10.52 2.76 3.06
C ARG A 75 -10.41 1.95 4.36
N ASP A 76 -10.87 0.70 4.34
CA ASP A 76 -10.94 -0.13 5.54
C ASP A 76 -9.52 -0.41 6.06
N TYR A 77 -8.53 -0.66 5.18
CA TYR A 77 -7.14 -0.80 5.61
C TYR A 77 -6.63 0.45 6.33
N ILE A 78 -6.85 1.65 5.78
CA ILE A 78 -6.37 2.89 6.41
C ILE A 78 -7.02 3.10 7.79
N ILE A 79 -8.32 2.82 7.93
CA ILE A 79 -9.08 3.08 9.16
C ILE A 79 -8.85 2.02 10.22
N GLU A 80 -8.79 0.75 9.84
CA GLU A 80 -8.79 -0.40 10.74
C GLU A 80 -7.36 -0.85 11.08
N GLU A 81 -6.49 -1.00 10.07
CA GLU A 81 -5.10 -1.45 10.25
C GLU A 81 -4.18 -0.31 10.71
N LYS A 82 -4.58 0.95 10.53
CA LYS A 82 -3.91 2.16 11.05
C LYS A 82 -2.39 2.15 10.80
N PRO A 83 -1.95 2.15 9.52
CA PRO A 83 -0.53 2.24 9.21
C PRO A 83 0.09 3.50 9.85
N ASP A 84 1.36 3.43 10.21
CA ASP A 84 2.07 4.58 10.80
C ASP A 84 2.09 5.78 9.84
N VAL A 85 2.19 5.51 8.53
CA VAL A 85 2.16 6.51 7.46
C VAL A 85 1.37 6.00 6.26
N VAL A 86 0.57 6.89 5.67
CA VAL A 86 0.04 6.74 4.31
C VAL A 86 0.82 7.65 3.38
N ILE A 87 1.37 7.08 2.30
CA ILE A 87 1.99 7.85 1.21
C ILE A 87 1.01 7.86 0.05
N ASP A 88 0.50 9.04 -0.28
CA ASP A 88 -0.33 9.26 -1.46
C ASP A 88 0.55 9.55 -2.69
N VAL A 89 0.47 8.66 -3.68
CA VAL A 89 1.22 8.77 -4.93
C VAL A 89 0.35 9.47 -5.97
N VAL A 90 0.73 10.69 -6.32
CA VAL A 90 0.03 11.55 -7.27
C VAL A 90 0.87 11.72 -8.54
N ASP A 91 0.25 11.49 -9.69
CA ASP A 91 0.87 11.77 -10.99
C ASP A 91 0.88 13.28 -11.23
N ALA A 92 2.06 13.90 -11.30
CA ALA A 92 2.19 15.34 -11.47
C ALA A 92 1.63 15.86 -12.82
N ALA A 93 1.44 14.99 -13.80
CA ALA A 93 0.90 15.35 -15.10
C ALA A 93 -0.64 15.39 -15.16
N ASN A 94 -1.35 14.90 -14.13
CA ASN A 94 -2.81 14.70 -14.15
C ASN A 94 -3.50 15.11 -12.85
#